data_AF-A0A6G1GNJ7-F1
#
_entry.id   AF-A0A6G1GNJ7-F1
#
_cell.length_a   1.000
_cell.length_b   1.000
_cell.length_c   1.000
_cell.angle_alpha   90.00
_cell.angle_beta   90.00
_cell.angle_gamma   90.00
#
_symmetry.space_group_name_H-M   'P 1'
#
loop_
_entity.id
_entity.type
_entity.pdbx_description
1 polymer ?
#
loop_
_entity_poly.entity_id
_entity_poly.type
_entity_poly.pdbx_seq_one_letter_code
_entity_poly.pdbx_strand_id
1 'polypeptide(L)'
;MVWVELATRAQALVLKAFGVKMAEIVEVTNIKLRNLQYILSRARQRGWSGAKDEMILDGHLIEKRRTGRPRKYKKEFDEKVIDAVTTDRFGREKSCAYIASQL
;
A
#
# COMPACT_ATOMS: atom_id res chain seq x y z
N MET A 1 3.34 4.98 11.21
CA MET A 1 2.07 4.23 11.29
C MET A 1 2.44 2.87 11.84
N VAL A 2 1.82 2.46 12.94
CA VAL A 2 2.10 1.12 13.52
C VAL A 2 1.45 0.10 12.59
N TRP A 3 2.22 -0.90 12.17
CA TRP A 3 1.67 -2.03 11.44
C TRP A 3 0.76 -2.80 12.40
N VAL A 4 -0.50 -2.90 12.02
CA VAL A 4 -1.53 -3.65 12.76
C VAL A 4 -1.95 -4.77 11.85
N GLU A 5 -1.97 -5.99 12.38
CA GLU A 5 -2.34 -7.19 11.64
C GLU A 5 -3.73 -7.07 11.02
N LEU A 6 -3.90 -7.71 9.87
CA LEU A 6 -5.17 -7.70 9.11
C LEU A 6 -6.35 -8.18 9.97
N ALA A 7 -6.15 -9.25 10.73
CA ALA A 7 -7.15 -9.80 11.64
C ALA A 7 -7.60 -8.77 12.70
N THR A 8 -6.66 -8.04 13.31
CA THR A 8 -6.97 -7.03 14.33
C THR A 8 -7.74 -5.85 13.74
N ARG A 9 -7.40 -5.43 12.51
CA ARG A 9 -8.15 -4.40 11.79
C ARG A 9 -9.57 -4.88 11.48
N ALA A 10 -9.72 -6.12 11.01
CA ALA A 10 -11.02 -6.73 10.74
C ALA A 10 -11.89 -6.76 12.00
N GLN A 11 -11.33 -7.22 13.13
CA GLN A 11 -12.00 -7.25 14.42
C GLN A 11 -12.48 -5.85 14.85
N ALA A 12 -11.65 -4.82 14.68
CA ALA A 12 -12.02 -3.43 14.99
C ALA A 12 -13.21 -2.93 14.14
N LEU A 13 -13.25 -3.29 12.86
CA LEU A 13 -14.33 -2.95 11.94
C LEU A 13 -15.63 -3.68 12.29
N VAL A 14 -15.56 -4.97 12.63
CA VAL A 14 -16.71 -5.74 13.14
C VAL A 14 -17.26 -5.08 14.40
N LEU A 15 -16.44 -4.85 15.42
CA LEU A 15 -16.88 -4.22 16.67
C LEU A 15 -17.54 -2.87 16.39
N LYS A 16 -16.99 -2.08 15.45
CA LYS A 16 -17.59 -0.81 15.08
C LYS A 16 -18.95 -0.96 14.39
N ALA A 17 -19.09 -1.93 13.48
CA ALA A 17 -20.37 -2.23 12.81
C ALA A 17 -21.45 -2.66 13.80
N PHE A 18 -21.06 -3.32 14.89
CA PHE A 18 -21.94 -3.72 15.99
C PHE A 18 -22.26 -2.59 16.98
N GLY A 19 -21.76 -1.37 16.76
CA GLY A 19 -22.07 -0.20 17.58
C GLY A 19 -21.23 -0.03 18.84
N VAL A 20 -20.18 -0.84 19.01
CA VAL A 20 -19.26 -0.76 20.16
C VAL A 20 -18.58 0.62 20.20
N LYS A 21 -18.38 1.15 21.42
CA LYS A 21 -17.75 2.46 21.62
C LYS A 21 -16.27 2.41 21.25
N MET A 22 -15.73 3.52 20.77
CA MET A 22 -14.32 3.59 20.36
C MET A 22 -13.34 3.26 21.50
N ALA A 23 -13.65 3.68 22.73
CA ALA A 23 -12.81 3.39 23.89
C ALA A 23 -12.68 1.88 24.14
N GLU A 24 -13.81 1.16 24.12
CA GLU A 24 -13.85 -0.29 24.28
C GLU A 24 -13.12 -1.01 23.13
N ILE A 25 -13.25 -0.53 21.89
CA ILE A 25 -12.50 -1.09 20.76
C ILE A 25 -10.99 -0.90 20.95
N VAL A 26 -10.56 0.26 21.44
CA VAL A 26 -9.14 0.55 21.74
C VAL A 26 -8.61 -0.40 22.81
N GLU A 27 -9.38 -0.68 23.85
CA GLU A 27 -9.02 -1.63 24.91
C GLU A 27 -8.90 -3.06 24.38
N VAL A 28 -9.89 -3.53 23.61
CA VAL A 28 -9.91 -4.91 23.09
C VAL A 28 -8.84 -5.15 22.03
N THR A 29 -8.63 -4.20 21.12
CA THR A 29 -7.72 -4.37 19.97
C THR A 29 -6.31 -3.83 20.22
N ASN A 30 -6.11 -3.09 21.33
CA ASN A 30 -4.90 -2.35 21.66
C ASN A 30 -4.44 -1.37 20.55
N ILE A 31 -5.37 -0.96 19.68
CA ILE A 31 -5.11 0.03 18.63
C ILE A 31 -5.30 1.42 19.22
N LYS A 32 -4.28 2.28 19.15
CA LYS A 32 -4.42 3.70 19.55
C LYS A 32 -5.59 4.36 18.81
N LEU A 33 -6.39 5.17 19.52
CA LEU A 33 -7.60 5.82 18.99
C LEU A 33 -7.40 6.50 17.63
N ARG A 34 -6.29 7.23 17.45
CA ARG A 34 -5.95 7.88 16.17
C ARG A 34 -5.79 6.88 15.02
N ASN A 35 -5.17 5.72 15.28
CA ASN A 35 -4.99 4.68 14.28
C ASN A 35 -6.33 3.98 13.97
N LEU A 36 -7.18 3.77 14.98
CA LEU A 36 -8.52 3.22 14.79
C LEU A 36 -9.36 4.12 13.88
N GLN A 37 -9.39 5.43 14.15
CA GLN A 37 -10.08 6.40 13.30
C GLN A 37 -9.53 6.40 11.86
N TYR A 38 -8.21 6.30 11.70
CA TYR A 38 -7.58 6.18 10.39
C TYR A 38 -8.05 4.91 9.65
N ILE A 39 -8.03 3.75 10.31
CA ILE A 39 -8.47 2.47 9.72
C ILE A 39 -9.93 2.57 9.26
N LEU A 40 -10.82 3.09 10.10
CA LEU A 40 -12.24 3.26 9.76
C LEU A 40 -12.45 4.23 8.59
N SER A 41 -11.72 5.35 8.57
CA SER A 41 -11.77 6.29 7.45
C SER A 41 -11.32 5.65 6.15
N ARG A 42 -10.23 4.87 6.17
CA ARG A 42 -9.70 4.18 4.98
C ARG A 42 -10.62 3.05 4.51
N ALA A 43 -11.23 2.30 5.42
CA ALA A 43 -12.21 1.29 5.07
C ALA A 43 -13.42 1.92 4.35
N ARG A 44 -13.96 3.03 4.87
CA ARG A 44 -15.05 3.77 4.20
C ARG A 44 -14.67 4.29 2.81
N GLN A 45 -13.47 4.84 2.67
CA GLN A 45 -12.95 5.27 1.37
C GLN A 45 -12.81 4.12 0.36
N ARG A 46 -12.76 2.87 0.83
CA ARG A 46 -12.66 1.66 0.01
C ARG A 46 -14.00 0.96 -0.20
N GLY A 47 -15.11 1.57 0.23
CA GLY A 47 -16.47 1.06 -0.02
C GLY A 47 -17.16 0.43 1.19
N TRP A 48 -16.52 0.33 2.35
CA TRP A 48 -17.18 -0.19 3.55
C TRP A 48 -18.22 0.82 4.09
N SER A 49 -19.49 0.44 4.10
CA SER A 49 -20.60 1.28 4.55
C SER A 49 -20.67 1.42 6.08
N GLY A 50 -20.21 0.40 6.82
CA GLY A 50 -20.30 0.36 8.27
C GLY A 50 -21.61 -0.20 8.82
N ALA A 51 -22.43 -0.78 7.96
CA ALA A 51 -23.60 -1.53 8.36
C ALA A 51 -23.22 -2.84 9.06
N LYS A 52 -24.04 -3.27 10.02
CA LYS A 52 -23.83 -4.49 10.81
C LYS A 52 -23.84 -5.77 9.96
N ASP A 53 -24.64 -5.77 8.89
CA ASP A 53 -24.85 -6.93 8.01
C ASP A 53 -23.89 -6.96 6.82
N GLU A 54 -22.99 -5.97 6.71
CA GLU A 54 -22.03 -5.90 5.62
C GLU A 54 -20.83 -6.80 5.88
N MET A 55 -20.55 -7.69 4.92
CA MET A 55 -19.36 -8.54 4.97
C MET A 55 -18.09 -7.69 4.79
N ILE A 56 -17.13 -7.85 5.70
CA ILE A 56 -15.81 -7.20 5.57
C ILE A 56 -14.97 -8.01 4.58
N LEU A 57 -14.56 -7.34 3.50
CA LEU A 57 -13.67 -7.89 2.48
C LEU A 57 -12.23 -7.43 2.72
N ASP A 58 -11.27 -8.23 2.25
CA ASP A 58 -9.85 -7.88 2.27
C ASP A 58 -9.55 -6.53 1.63
N GLY A 59 -10.30 -6.19 0.57
CA GLY A 59 -10.21 -4.91 -0.13
C GLY A 59 -10.47 -3.69 0.77
N HIS A 60 -11.21 -3.83 1.87
CA HIS A 60 -11.44 -2.76 2.84
C HIS A 60 -10.21 -2.54 3.73
N LEU A 61 -9.43 -3.58 3.97
CA LEU A 61 -8.36 -3.64 4.97
C LEU A 61 -6.97 -3.42 4.37
N ILE A 62 -6.69 -4.07 3.23
CA ILE A 62 -5.38 -4.11 2.60
C ILE A 62 -4.96 -2.71 2.14
N GLU A 63 -3.77 -2.28 2.59
CA GLU A 63 -3.14 -1.09 2.05
C GLU A 63 -2.53 -1.38 0.69
N LYS A 64 -2.86 -0.53 -0.30
CA LYS A 64 -2.15 -0.55 -1.58
C LYS A 64 -0.67 -0.33 -1.32
N ARG A 65 0.16 -1.16 -1.94
CA ARG A 65 1.61 -1.02 -1.91
C ARG A 65 1.96 0.42 -2.29
N ARG A 66 2.83 1.07 -1.51
CA ARG A 66 3.29 2.42 -1.82
C ARG A 66 4.01 2.35 -3.17
N THR A 67 3.46 3.01 -4.17
CA THR A 67 4.00 3.03 -5.55
C THR A 67 5.31 3.83 -5.66
N GLY A 68 5.72 4.51 -4.59
CA GLY A 68 6.89 5.39 -4.58
C GLY A 68 6.63 6.69 -5.33
N ARG A 69 7.69 7.48 -5.52
CA ARG A 69 7.64 8.67 -6.36
C ARG A 69 7.42 8.23 -7.81
N PRO A 70 6.44 8.82 -8.55
CA PRO A 70 6.31 8.58 -9.98
C PRO A 70 7.65 8.76 -10.68
N ARG A 71 8.10 7.73 -11.41
CA ARG A 71 9.32 7.80 -12.21
C ARG A 71 8.98 8.47 -13.54
N LYS A 72 9.88 9.30 -14.04
CA LYS A 72 9.73 9.98 -15.34
C LYS A 72 9.78 9.00 -16.52
N TYR A 73 10.47 7.88 -16.35
CA TYR A 73 10.69 6.88 -17.39
C TYR A 73 9.78 5.65 -17.19
N LYS A 74 9.43 5.02 -18.30
CA LYS A 74 8.65 3.77 -18.34
C LYS A 74 9.55 2.56 -18.06
N LYS A 75 8.97 1.43 -17.64
CA LYS A 75 9.71 0.16 -17.45
C LYS A 75 10.41 -0.31 -18.71
N GLU A 76 9.82 -0.05 -19.88
CA GLU A 76 10.42 -0.32 -21.20
C GLU A 76 11.79 0.37 -21.37
N PHE A 77 12.00 1.51 -20.70
CA PHE A 77 13.29 2.21 -20.73
C PHE A 77 14.34 1.50 -19.87
N ASP A 78 13.94 0.88 -18.76
CA ASP A 78 14.85 0.08 -17.93
C ASP A 78 15.39 -1.11 -18.74
N GLU A 79 14.53 -1.78 -19.50
CA GLU A 79 14.90 -2.92 -20.35
C GLU A 79 15.89 -2.52 -21.44
N LYS A 80 15.67 -1.37 -22.11
CA LYS A 80 16.60 -0.86 -23.13
C LYS A 80 17.96 -0.48 -22.56
N VAL A 81 17.99 0.14 -21.37
CA VAL A 81 19.25 0.46 -20.69
C VAL A 81 20.00 -0.83 -20.31
N ILE A 82 19.29 -1.81 -19.75
CA ILE A 82 19.87 -3.11 -19.39
C ILE A 82 20.45 -3.78 -20.65
N ASP A 83 19.68 -3.85 -21.72
CA ASP A 83 20.09 -4.46 -22.99
C ASP A 83 21.35 -3.80 -23.54
N ALA A 84 21.39 -2.46 -23.61
CA ALA A 84 22.54 -1.69 -24.10
C ALA A 84 23.82 -1.92 -23.29
N VAL A 85 23.71 -2.23 -21.99
CA VAL A 85 24.86 -2.53 -21.12
C VAL A 85 25.29 -3.99 -21.24
N THR A 86 24.35 -4.92 -21.45
CA THR A 86 24.62 -6.37 -21.40
C THR A 86 25.00 -7.00 -22.73
N THR A 87 24.46 -6.51 -23.84
CA THR A 87 24.69 -7.11 -25.16
C THR A 87 25.96 -6.61 -25.84
N ASP A 88 26.42 -5.42 -25.46
CA ASP A 88 27.66 -4.87 -25.98
C ASP A 88 28.87 -5.43 -25.23
N ARG A 89 29.84 -5.96 -25.99
CA ARG A 89 31.12 -6.44 -25.49
C ARG A 89 31.87 -5.39 -24.66
N PHE A 90 31.71 -4.11 -24.99
CA PHE A 90 32.29 -2.98 -24.25
C PHE A 90 31.26 -2.22 -23.41
N GLY A 91 30.04 -2.76 -23.26
CA GLY A 91 28.91 -2.06 -22.64
C GLY A 91 29.16 -1.60 -21.20
N ARG A 92 29.97 -2.34 -20.44
CA ARG A 92 30.36 -2.00 -19.06
C ARG A 92 31.44 -0.92 -18.97
N GLU A 93 32.17 -0.67 -20.06
CA GLU A 93 33.22 0.34 -20.15
C GLU A 93 32.67 1.68 -20.66
N LYS A 94 31.50 1.67 -21.29
CA LYS A 94 30.80 2.87 -21.75
C LYS A 94 30.33 3.72 -20.58
N SER A 95 30.54 5.03 -20.68
CA SER A 95 30.04 5.97 -19.68
C SER A 95 28.52 6.09 -19.74
N CYS A 96 27.89 6.42 -18.60
CA CYS A 96 26.44 6.64 -18.54
C CYS A 96 25.96 7.71 -19.55
N ALA A 97 26.77 8.75 -19.80
CA ALA A 97 26.45 9.80 -20.74
C ALA A 97 26.42 9.30 -22.20
N TYR A 98 27.32 8.37 -22.54
CA TYR A 98 27.35 7.75 -23.85
C TYR A 98 26.15 6.81 -24.04
N ILE A 99 25.83 5.97 -23.06
CA ILE A 99 24.67 5.07 -23.13
C ILE A 99 23.36 5.88 -23.28
N ALA A 100 23.25 6.99 -22.55
CA ALA A 100 22.09 7.86 -22.62
C ALA A 100 21.93 8.60 -23.98
N SER A 101 23.01 8.76 -24.77
CA SER A 101 22.92 9.39 -26.09
C SER A 101 22.50 8.41 -27.20
N GLN A 102 22.56 7.10 -26.94
CA GLN A 102 22.22 6.04 -27.88
C GLN A 102 20.79 5.49 -27.69
N LEU A 103 20.08 5.96 -26.65
CA LEU A 103 18.77 5.48 -26.21
C LEU A 103 17.67 6.54 -26.39
#